data_AF-A0A8K0UKX4-F1
#
_entry.id   AF-A0A8K0UKX4-F1
#
_cell.length_a   1.000
_cell.length_b   1.000
_cell.length_c   1.000
_cell.angle_alpha   90.00
_cell.angle_beta   90.00
_cell.angle_gamma   90.00
#
_symmetry.space_group_name_H-M   'P 1'
#
loop_
_entity.id
_entity.type
_entity.pdbx_description
1 polymer ?
#
loop_
_entity_poly.entity_id
_entity_poly.type
_entity_poly.pdbx_seq_one_letter_code
_entity_poly.pdbx_strand_id
1 'polypeptide(L)'
;ERNIQSHITLSMSRRQNAIATRVRQYNKMCRRMAWLISNGNALRGAIAPHKIKVEGLYKLNINNDVWQNVSLDNIEEGDVPPWLGDDRVQEGIQ
;
A
#
# COMPACT_ATOMS: atom_id res chain seq x y z
N GLU A 1 -5.20 -15.12 -33.12
CA GLU A 1 -5.99 -14.43 -32.07
C GLU A 1 -6.26 -15.26 -30.82
N ARG A 2 -6.83 -16.48 -30.90
CA ARG A 2 -7.12 -17.33 -29.71
C ARG A 2 -5.91 -17.59 -28.79
N ASN A 3 -4.73 -17.79 -29.38
CA ASN A 3 -3.49 -18.03 -28.64
C ASN A 3 -3.06 -16.80 -27.80
N ILE A 4 -3.20 -15.59 -28.37
CA ILE A 4 -2.90 -14.33 -27.67
C ILE A 4 -3.88 -14.12 -26.50
N GLN A 5 -5.17 -14.34 -26.74
CA GLN A 5 -6.19 -14.26 -25.68
C GLN A 5 -5.91 -15.24 -24.53
N SER A 6 -5.50 -16.48 -24.83
CA SER A 6 -5.11 -17.45 -23.78
C SER A 6 -3.86 -17.04 -23.00
N HIS A 7 -2.85 -16.45 -23.66
CA HIS A 7 -1.67 -15.97 -22.95
C HIS A 7 -1.99 -14.80 -22.04
N ILE A 8 -2.85 -13.87 -22.49
CA ILE A 8 -3.32 -12.74 -21.70
C ILE A 8 -4.05 -13.24 -20.45
N THR A 9 -5.04 -14.14 -20.57
CA THR A 9 -5.82 -14.62 -19.42
C THR A 9 -4.97 -15.38 -18.40
N LEU A 10 -4.01 -16.20 -18.86
CA LEU A 10 -3.07 -16.89 -17.98
C LEU A 10 -2.13 -15.92 -17.25
N SER A 11 -1.62 -14.90 -17.95
CA SER A 11 -0.75 -13.89 -17.34
C SER A 11 -1.51 -13.05 -16.31
N MET A 12 -2.76 -12.69 -16.59
CA MET A 12 -3.65 -11.96 -15.68
C MET A 12 -3.93 -12.79 -14.44
N SER A 13 -4.33 -14.05 -14.59
CA SER A 13 -4.60 -14.95 -13.46
C SER A 13 -3.38 -15.14 -12.55
N ARG A 14 -2.19 -15.27 -13.14
CA ARG A 14 -0.93 -15.37 -12.36
C ARG A 14 -0.66 -14.11 -11.56
N ARG A 15 -0.76 -12.93 -12.20
CA ARG A 15 -0.61 -11.65 -11.51
C ARG A 15 -1.64 -11.53 -10.39
N GLN A 16 -2.88 -11.92 -10.64
CA GLN A 16 -3.95 -11.92 -9.65
C GLN A 16 -3.60 -12.71 -8.40
N ASN A 17 -3.12 -13.94 -8.59
CA ASN A 17 -2.74 -14.78 -7.46
C ASN A 17 -1.54 -14.21 -6.70
N ALA A 18 -0.58 -13.60 -7.41
CA ALA A 18 0.58 -12.97 -6.79
C ALA A 18 0.19 -11.77 -5.90
N ILE A 19 -0.65 -10.84 -6.39
CA ILE A 19 -1.06 -9.70 -5.56
C ILE A 19 -1.99 -10.14 -4.41
N ALA A 20 -2.91 -11.08 -4.62
CA ALA A 20 -3.70 -11.65 -3.52
C ALA A 20 -2.82 -12.26 -2.42
N THR A 21 -1.75 -12.97 -2.80
CA THR A 21 -0.79 -13.54 -1.86
C THR A 21 -0.07 -12.44 -1.08
N ARG A 22 0.36 -11.38 -1.75
CA ARG A 22 1.01 -10.23 -1.12
C ARG A 22 0.09 -9.52 -0.12
N VAL A 23 -1.19 -9.32 -0.48
CA VAL A 23 -2.19 -8.72 0.41
C VAL A 23 -2.41 -9.59 1.65
N ARG A 24 -2.48 -10.93 1.51
CA ARG A 24 -2.59 -11.83 2.67
C ARG A 24 -1.38 -11.73 3.59
N GLN A 25 -0.18 -11.62 3.03
CA GLN A 25 1.05 -11.45 3.81
C GLN A 25 1.04 -10.12 4.56
N TYR A 26 0.66 -9.02 3.89
CA TYR A 26 0.47 -7.71 4.51
C TYR A 26 -0.52 -7.79 5.68
N ASN A 27 -1.71 -8.35 5.46
CA ASN A 27 -2.73 -8.50 6.50
C ASN A 27 -2.26 -9.36 7.69
N LYS A 28 -1.37 -10.32 7.46
CA LYS A 28 -0.72 -11.09 8.54
C LYS A 28 0.20 -10.20 9.39
N MET A 29 0.95 -9.29 8.77
CA MET A 29 1.79 -8.32 9.46
C MET A 29 0.96 -7.31 10.25
N CYS A 30 -0.13 -6.76 9.68
CA CYS A 30 -1.05 -5.88 10.40
C CYS A 30 -1.59 -6.53 11.68
N ARG A 31 -1.99 -7.80 11.61
CA ARG A 31 -2.43 -8.56 12.79
C ARG A 31 -1.32 -8.73 13.82
N ARG A 32 -0.09 -9.01 13.38
CA ARG A 32 1.05 -9.13 14.28
C ARG A 32 1.37 -7.79 14.97
N MET A 33 1.32 -6.68 14.25
CA MET A 33 1.52 -5.34 14.84
C MET A 33 0.42 -5.02 15.86
N ALA A 34 -0.85 -5.27 15.52
CA ALA A 34 -1.95 -5.09 16.46
C ALA A 34 -1.77 -5.91 17.74
N TRP A 35 -1.30 -7.16 17.61
CA TRP A 35 -1.00 -8.03 18.75
C TRP A 35 0.19 -7.51 19.59
N LEU A 36 1.24 -6.98 18.97
CA LEU A 36 2.37 -6.37 19.70
C LEU A 36 1.93 -5.12 20.46
N ILE A 37 1.08 -4.28 19.85
CA ILE A 37 0.52 -3.09 20.49
C ILE A 37 -0.36 -3.49 21.68
N SER A 38 -1.25 -4.47 21.53
CA SER A 38 -2.13 -4.90 22.62
C SER A 38 -1.37 -5.50 23.81
N ASN A 39 -0.21 -6.11 23.56
CA ASN A 39 0.64 -6.69 24.60
C ASN A 39 1.65 -5.69 25.21
N GLY A 40 1.59 -4.40 24.84
CA GLY A 40 2.51 -3.38 25.36
C GLY A 40 3.96 -3.51 24.86
N ASN A 41 4.19 -4.32 23.83
CA ASN A 41 5.53 -4.54 23.24
C ASN A 41 5.83 -3.58 22.07
N ALA A 42 4.98 -2.57 21.85
CA ALA A 42 5.15 -1.57 20.81
C ALA A 42 5.57 -0.22 21.41
N LEU A 43 6.17 0.63 20.57
CA LEU A 43 6.47 2.01 20.95
C LEU A 43 5.19 2.76 21.33
N ARG A 44 5.31 3.72 22.26
CA ARG A 44 4.18 4.54 22.70
C ARG A 44 3.62 5.32 21.51
N GLY A 45 2.31 5.20 21.28
CA GLY A 45 1.63 5.82 20.14
C GLY A 45 1.73 5.03 18.82
N ALA A 46 2.29 3.82 18.81
CA ALA A 46 2.28 2.98 17.62
C ALA A 46 0.84 2.59 17.24
N ILE A 47 0.49 2.80 15.97
CA ILE A 47 -0.82 2.45 15.39
C ILE A 47 -0.60 1.33 14.36
N ALA A 48 -1.42 0.27 14.43
CA ALA A 48 -1.38 -0.79 13.43
C ALA A 48 -1.96 -0.31 12.09
N PRO A 49 -1.33 -0.62 10.95
CA PRO A 49 -1.90 -0.30 9.64
C PRO A 49 -3.24 -0.98 9.39
N HIS A 50 -4.11 -0.35 8.60
CA HIS A 50 -5.40 -0.92 8.20
C HIS A 50 -5.20 -2.13 7.27
N LYS A 51 -5.95 -3.20 7.53
CA LYS A 51 -5.97 -4.39 6.66
C LYS A 51 -6.66 -4.08 5.35
N ILE A 52 -6.19 -4.70 4.27
CA ILE A 52 -6.80 -4.59 2.93
C ILE A 52 -7.78 -5.75 2.74
N LYS A 53 -9.00 -5.48 2.29
CA LYS A 53 -9.97 -6.53 1.92
C LYS A 53 -9.50 -7.24 0.65
N VAL A 54 -9.47 -8.57 0.68
CA VAL A 54 -9.10 -9.38 -0.49
C VAL A 54 -10.29 -9.46 -1.45
N GLU A 55 -11.50 -9.44 -0.90
CA GLU A 55 -12.75 -9.41 -1.62
C GLU A 55 -12.87 -8.11 -2.41
N GLY A 56 -13.02 -8.20 -3.73
CA GLY A 56 -13.17 -7.02 -4.58
C GLY A 56 -11.87 -6.24 -4.82
N LEU A 57 -10.69 -6.80 -4.50
CA LEU A 57 -9.38 -6.18 -4.76
C LEU A 57 -9.17 -5.76 -6.23
N TYR A 58 -9.88 -6.42 -7.15
CA TYR A 58 -9.77 -6.20 -8.60
C TYR A 58 -10.97 -5.48 -9.18
N LYS A 59 -11.92 -5.09 -8.33
CA LYS A 59 -12.97 -4.18 -8.72
C LYS A 59 -12.37 -2.78 -8.69
N LEU A 60 -12.60 -2.03 -9.76
CA LEU A 60 -12.25 -0.61 -9.82
C LEU A 60 -13.22 0.16 -8.92
N ASN A 61 -12.91 0.23 -7.62
CA ASN A 61 -13.67 0.99 -6.64
C ASN A 61 -12.73 2.00 -5.97
N ILE A 62 -13.07 3.28 -6.08
CA ILE A 62 -12.32 4.39 -5.49
C ILE A 62 -12.34 4.31 -3.96
N ASN A 63 -13.39 3.73 -3.38
CA ASN A 63 -13.53 3.52 -1.93
C ASN A 63 -12.81 2.26 -1.43
N ASN A 64 -11.92 1.65 -2.21
CA ASN A 64 -11.20 0.46 -1.77
C ASN A 64 -10.07 0.84 -0.81
N ASP A 65 -9.92 0.07 0.28
CA ASP A 65 -8.94 0.25 1.36
C ASP A 65 -7.46 0.23 0.89
N VAL A 66 -7.19 0.00 -0.39
CA VAL A 66 -5.87 0.20 -1.03
C VAL A 66 -5.56 1.66 -1.32
N TRP A 67 -6.57 2.52 -1.47
CA TRP A 67 -6.41 3.97 -1.63
C TRP A 67 -6.46 4.63 -0.25
N GLN A 68 -5.40 4.43 0.54
CA GLN A 68 -5.30 5.10 1.85
C GLN A 68 -4.54 6.41 1.69
N ASN A 69 -5.16 7.54 2.08
CA ASN A 69 -4.56 8.88 2.07
C ASN A 69 -3.55 9.09 3.22
N VAL A 70 -2.69 8.11 3.52
CA VAL A 70 -1.89 8.11 4.77
C VAL A 70 -0.69 9.07 4.76
N SER A 71 -0.58 10.01 3.84
CA SER A 71 0.62 10.86 3.77
C SER A 71 0.43 12.28 3.22
N LEU A 72 -0.77 12.85 3.24
CA LEU A 72 -0.96 14.25 2.82
C LEU A 72 -1.47 15.18 3.92
N ASP A 73 -2.11 14.66 4.97
CA ASP A 73 -2.67 15.50 6.03
C ASP A 73 -1.61 16.18 6.93
N ASN A 74 -0.33 15.78 6.80
CA ASN A 74 0.81 16.40 7.50
C ASN A 74 1.63 17.32 6.59
N ILE A 75 1.26 17.48 5.33
CA ILE A 75 1.79 18.56 4.49
C ILE A 75 0.80 19.69 4.72
N GLU A 76 1.17 20.68 5.53
CA GLU A 76 0.41 21.93 5.56
C GLU A 76 0.22 22.37 4.10
N GLU A 77 -1.02 22.69 3.70
CA GLU A 77 -1.47 22.93 2.31
C GLU A 77 -0.66 23.99 1.51
N GLY A 78 0.44 24.53 2.05
CA GLY A 78 1.32 25.50 1.41
C GLY A 78 2.81 25.13 1.32
N ASP A 79 3.30 24.08 1.99
CA ASP A 79 4.75 23.78 1.99
C ASP A 79 5.11 22.76 0.90
N VAL A 80 5.69 23.27 -0.19
CA VAL A 80 6.30 22.44 -1.24
C VAL A 80 7.39 21.59 -0.59
N PRO A 81 7.36 20.24 -0.74
CA PRO A 81 8.37 19.38 -0.15
C PRO A 81 9.78 19.80 -0.61
N PRO A 82 10.81 19.81 0.26
CA PRO A 82 12.15 20.28 -0.11
C PRO A 82 12.78 19.53 -1.29
N TRP A 83 12.50 18.24 -1.44
CA TRP A 83 12.95 17.48 -2.62
C TRP A 83 12.33 17.96 -3.95
N LEU A 84 11.25 18.74 -3.88
CA LEU A 84 10.54 19.33 -5.03
C LEU A 84 10.82 20.84 -5.19
N GLY A 85 11.11 21.56 -4.10
CA GLY A 85 11.26 23.02 -4.10
C GLY A 85 12.65 23.57 -3.74
N ASP A 86 13.60 22.73 -3.31
CA ASP A 86 14.95 23.15 -2.96
C ASP A 86 15.99 22.46 -3.88
N ASP A 87 16.61 23.27 -4.74
CA ASP A 87 17.62 22.82 -5.71
C ASP A 87 18.81 22.14 -5.03
N ARG A 88 19.18 22.54 -3.81
CA ARG A 88 20.31 21.92 -3.09
C ARG A 88 19.98 20.53 -2.60
N VAL A 89 18.72 20.30 -2.21
CA VAL A 89 18.23 18.97 -1.83
C VAL A 89 18.17 18.08 -3.06
N GLN A 90 17.78 18.60 -4.23
CA GLN A 90 17.76 17.84 -5.49
C GLN A 90 19.16 17.44 -5.94
N GLU A 91 20.14 18.34 -5.88
CA GLU A 91 21.53 18.03 -6.22
C GLU A 91 22.13 16.96 -5.29
N GLY A 92 21.76 16.96 -4.00
CA GLY A 92 22.26 15.99 -3.02
C GLY A 92 21.63 14.59 -3.09
N ILE A 93 20.56 14.40 -3.86
CA ILE A 93 19.89 13.10 -4.05
C ILE A 93 20.52 12.27 -5.20
N GLN A 94 21.38 12.88 -6.03
CA GLN A 94 22.05 12.20 -7.14
C GLN A 94 22.96 11.03 -6.71
#